data_AF-A0A537I7M4-F1
#
_entry.id   AF-A0A537I7M4-F1
#
_cell.length_a   1.000
_cell.length_b   1.000
_cell.length_c   1.000
_cell.angle_alpha   90.00
_cell.angle_beta   90.00
_cell.angle_gamma   90.00
#
_symmetry.space_group_name_H-M   'P 1'
#
loop_
_entity.id
_entity.type
_entity.pdbx_description
1 polymer ?
#
loop_
_entity_poly.entity_id
_entity_poly.type
_entity_poly.pdbx_seq_one_letter_code
_entity_poly.pdbx_strand_id
1 'polypeptide(L)'
;KSSQTITVNARPSASISYSPSNPLPLLPVTFTGSATGGTQPYSYSWDFGDGTTASGQTVSHSYLLPGSYVVTLTITDANGQTSTTSRTIIVLTNLL
;
A
#
# COMPACT_ATOMS: atom_id res chain seq x y z
N LYS A 1 -45.78 -2.40 -1.06
CA LYS A 1 -44.54 -2.61 -0.26
C LYS A 1 -43.44 -1.79 -0.92
N SER A 2 -42.90 -0.78 -0.25
CA SER A 2 -41.68 -0.11 -0.71
C SER A 2 -40.50 -0.88 -0.12
N SER A 3 -39.62 -1.38 -0.98
CA SER A 3 -38.38 -2.02 -0.54
C SER A 3 -37.32 -0.94 -0.46
N GLN A 4 -36.87 -0.60 0.75
CA GLN A 4 -35.62 0.13 0.94
C GLN A 4 -34.47 -0.88 0.91
N THR A 5 -33.61 -0.79 -0.08
CA THR A 5 -32.31 -1.46 -0.05
C THR A 5 -31.41 -0.75 0.95
N ILE A 6 -31.13 -1.39 2.09
CA ILE A 6 -29.99 -1.00 2.92
C ILE A 6 -28.74 -1.50 2.20
N THR A 7 -27.99 -0.58 1.59
CA THR A 7 -26.65 -0.93 1.09
C THR A 7 -25.75 -1.11 2.30
N VAL A 8 -25.39 -2.35 2.63
CA VAL A 8 -24.28 -2.61 3.55
C VAL A 8 -23.01 -2.34 2.75
N ASN A 9 -22.41 -1.16 2.92
CA ASN A 9 -21.18 -0.82 2.22
C ASN A 9 -20.05 -1.73 2.72
N ALA A 10 -19.61 -2.65 1.85
CA ALA A 10 -18.51 -3.55 2.15
C ALA A 10 -17.23 -2.75 2.39
N ARG A 11 -16.41 -3.15 3.37
CA ARG A 11 -15.09 -2.52 3.60
C ARG A 11 -14.20 -2.67 2.35
N PRO A 12 -13.28 -1.74 2.11
CA PRO A 12 -12.30 -1.91 1.04
C PRO A 12 -11.41 -3.14 1.29
N SER A 13 -10.88 -3.71 0.23
CA SER A 13 -9.80 -4.69 0.25
C SER A 13 -8.56 -4.08 -0.40
N ALA A 14 -7.42 -4.15 0.28
CA ALA A 14 -6.17 -3.54 -0.16
C ALA A 14 -5.18 -4.59 -0.68
N SER A 15 -4.43 -4.26 -1.74
CA SER A 15 -3.30 -5.06 -2.20
C SER A 15 -2.10 -4.19 -2.61
N ILE A 16 -0.90 -4.76 -2.52
CA ILE A 16 0.39 -4.10 -2.80
C ILE A 16 1.10 -4.81 -3.95
N SER A 17 1.51 -4.05 -4.97
CA SER A 17 2.54 -4.44 -5.93
C SER A 17 3.73 -3.49 -5.87
N TYR A 18 4.90 -3.95 -6.32
CA TYR A 18 6.12 -3.14 -6.36
C TYR A 18 7.04 -3.54 -7.51
N SER A 19 7.94 -2.64 -7.92
CA SER A 19 8.96 -2.87 -8.94
C SER A 19 10.21 -2.02 -8.65
N PRO A 20 11.43 -2.53 -8.87
CA PRO A 20 11.78 -3.85 -9.41
C PRO A 20 11.55 -4.98 -8.42
N SER A 21 11.51 -6.23 -8.91
CA SER A 21 11.37 -7.43 -8.06
C SER A 21 12.56 -7.67 -7.14
N ASN A 22 13.73 -7.13 -7.50
CA ASN A 22 14.96 -7.16 -6.72
C ASN A 22 15.44 -5.72 -6.43
N PRO A 23 14.89 -5.06 -5.40
CA PRO A 23 15.34 -3.74 -4.97
C PRO A 23 16.81 -3.72 -4.52
N LEU A 24 17.48 -2.61 -4.81
CA LEU A 24 18.83 -2.32 -4.34
C LEU A 24 18.82 -1.02 -3.51
N PRO A 25 19.79 -0.83 -2.59
CA PRO A 25 19.90 0.39 -1.81
C PRO A 25 20.06 1.62 -2.70
N LEU A 26 19.51 2.74 -2.24
CA LEU A 26 19.56 4.06 -2.89
C LEU A 26 18.93 4.13 -4.29
N LEU A 27 18.31 3.05 -4.77
CA LEU A 27 17.55 3.03 -6.02
C LEU A 27 16.05 3.09 -5.75
N PRO A 28 15.28 3.78 -6.61
CA PRO A 28 13.84 3.90 -6.44
C PRO A 28 13.14 2.55 -6.63
N VAL A 29 12.23 2.25 -5.71
CA VAL A 29 11.23 1.21 -5.81
C VAL A 29 9.87 1.88 -5.94
N THR A 30 9.16 1.56 -7.02
CA THR A 30 7.78 2.01 -7.22
C THR A 30 6.86 1.06 -6.48
N PHE A 31 6.02 1.61 -5.61
CA PHE A 31 4.94 0.90 -4.91
C PHE A 31 3.59 1.34 -5.44
N THR A 32 2.72 0.38 -5.70
CA THR A 32 1.35 0.64 -6.17
C THR A 32 0.35 -0.07 -5.28
N GLY A 33 -0.64 0.68 -4.81
CA GLY A 33 -1.75 0.21 -4.02
C GLY A 33 -2.99 0.04 -4.89
N SER A 34 -3.76 -1.01 -4.63
CA SER A 34 -5.04 -1.25 -5.28
C SER A 34 -6.13 -1.48 -4.25
N ALA A 35 -7.31 -0.92 -4.51
CA ALA A 35 -8.51 -1.06 -3.69
C ALA A 35 -9.62 -1.76 -4.49
N THR A 36 -10.32 -2.70 -3.86
CA THR A 36 -11.61 -3.23 -4.33
C THR A 36 -12.65 -3.19 -3.20
N GLY A 37 -13.94 -3.36 -3.50
CA GLY A 37 -15.00 -3.16 -2.50
C GLY A 37 -15.16 -1.69 -2.14
N GLY A 38 -15.59 -1.35 -0.93
CA GLY A 38 -15.58 0.04 -0.42
C GLY A 38 -16.45 1.04 -1.18
N THR A 39 -16.31 2.31 -0.80
CA THR A 39 -16.92 3.47 -1.47
C THR A 39 -15.85 4.45 -1.93
N GLN A 40 -15.77 4.68 -3.23
CA GLN A 40 -14.84 5.67 -3.79
C GLN A 40 -15.22 7.11 -3.42
N PRO A 41 -14.27 8.06 -3.39
CA PRO A 41 -12.84 7.90 -3.64
C PRO A 41 -12.08 7.21 -2.50
N TYR A 42 -10.86 6.73 -2.80
CA TYR A 42 -9.94 6.17 -1.81
C TYR A 42 -8.78 7.12 -1.50
N SER A 43 -8.31 7.08 -0.26
CA SER A 43 -7.03 7.63 0.16
C SER A 43 -6.07 6.49 0.52
N TYR A 44 -4.78 6.71 0.27
CA TYR A 44 -3.72 5.71 0.41
C TYR A 44 -2.61 6.26 1.29
N SER A 45 -2.25 5.51 2.34
CA SER A 45 -1.16 5.82 3.25
C SER A 45 -0.18 4.65 3.32
N TRP A 46 1.10 4.94 3.18
CA TRP A 46 2.18 3.96 3.18
C TRP A 46 3.08 4.17 4.38
N ASP A 47 3.48 3.07 5.01
CA ASP A 47 4.60 2.97 5.93
C ASP A 47 5.60 1.97 5.31
N PHE A 48 6.84 2.39 5.11
CA PHE A 48 7.84 1.56 4.43
C PHE A 48 8.62 0.64 5.38
N GLY A 49 8.38 0.70 6.69
CA GLY A 49 9.04 -0.14 7.68
C GLY A 49 10.48 0.31 8.01
N ASP A 50 10.92 1.46 7.48
CA ASP A 50 12.20 2.11 7.78
C ASP A 50 12.04 3.45 8.53
N GLY A 51 10.82 3.73 9.01
CA GLY A 51 10.46 4.99 9.67
C GLY A 51 9.99 6.10 8.73
N THR A 52 9.96 5.86 7.42
CA THR A 52 9.42 6.80 6.44
C THR A 52 8.02 6.41 5.96
N THR A 53 7.27 7.41 5.50
CA THR A 53 5.87 7.27 5.08
C THR A 53 5.61 8.05 3.80
N ALA A 54 4.59 7.65 3.04
CA ALA A 54 4.13 8.40 1.87
C ALA A 54 2.60 8.33 1.72
N SER A 55 2.04 9.20 0.89
CA SER A 55 0.62 9.18 0.53
C SER A 55 0.45 9.20 -0.99
N GLY A 56 -0.56 8.49 -1.47
CA GLY A 56 -0.87 8.38 -2.90
C GLY A 56 -0.99 6.93 -3.34
N GLN A 57 -1.75 6.69 -4.40
CA GLN A 57 -1.97 5.33 -4.90
C GLN A 57 -0.68 4.68 -5.40
N THR A 58 0.15 5.46 -6.10
CA THR A 58 1.46 5.07 -6.59
C THR A 58 2.50 6.02 -6.02
N VAL A 59 3.55 5.47 -5.40
CA VAL A 59 4.63 6.23 -4.76
C VAL A 59 5.99 5.62 -5.11
N SER A 60 7.04 6.43 -5.05
CA SER A 60 8.43 5.98 -5.21
C SER A 60 9.14 6.12 -3.86
N HIS A 61 9.86 5.08 -3.45
CA HIS A 61 10.63 5.06 -2.20
C HIS A 61 11.99 4.39 -2.40
N SER A 62 13.02 4.82 -1.67
CA SER A 62 14.37 4.25 -1.73
C SER A 62 14.85 3.90 -0.33
N TYR A 63 15.36 2.69 -0.15
CA TYR A 63 15.93 2.25 1.13
C TYR A 63 17.41 2.58 1.18
N LEU A 64 17.88 3.10 2.32
CA LEU A 64 19.29 3.47 2.51
C LEU A 64 20.21 2.25 2.62
N LEU A 65 19.75 1.19 3.30
CA LEU A 65 20.54 0.01 3.61
C LEU A 65 19.87 -1.26 3.05
N PRO A 66 20.66 -2.32 2.78
CA PRO A 66 20.11 -3.65 2.59
C PRO A 66 19.34 -4.11 3.84
N GLY A 67 18.27 -4.88 3.63
CA GLY A 67 17.44 -5.32 4.75
C GLY A 67 16.11 -5.92 4.33
N SER A 68 15.36 -6.35 5.34
CA SER A 68 13.98 -6.81 5.21
C SER A 68 13.06 -5.75 5.80
N TYR A 69 12.20 -5.18 4.96
CA TYR A 69 11.30 -4.08 5.33
C TYR A 69 9.84 -4.51 5.17
N VAL A 70 9.03 -4.31 6.22
CA VAL A 70 7.60 -4.60 6.18
C VAL A 70 6.85 -3.37 5.70
N VAL A 71 6.52 -3.33 4.42
CA VAL A 71 5.74 -2.24 3.83
C VAL A 71 4.28 -2.45 4.16
N THR A 72 3.64 -1.44 4.73
CA THR A 72 2.22 -1.45 5.10
C THR A 72 1.45 -0.40 4.31
N LEU A 73 0.38 -0.82 3.66
CA LEU A 73 -0.57 0.06 2.98
C LEU A 73 -1.86 0.10 3.77
N THR A 74 -2.32 1.30 4.11
CA THR A 74 -3.67 1.56 4.62
C THR A 74 -4.47 2.34 3.59
N ILE A 75 -5.62 1.79 3.21
CA ILE A 75 -6.59 2.42 2.32
C ILE A 75 -7.80 2.84 3.13
N THR A 76 -8.24 4.09 2.97
CA THR A 76 -9.49 4.60 3.57
C THR A 76 -10.45 5.01 2.46
N ASP A 77 -11.70 4.56 2.53
CA ASP A 77 -12.74 4.88 1.57
C ASP A 77 -13.51 6.17 1.96
N ALA A 78 -14.43 6.62 1.10
CA ALA A 78 -15.19 7.86 1.28
C ALA A 78 -16.11 7.87 2.52
N ASN A 79 -16.45 6.70 3.06
CA ASN A 79 -17.22 6.57 4.29
C ASN A 79 -16.32 6.44 5.53
N GLY A 80 -15.00 6.56 5.37
CA GLY A 80 -14.03 6.41 6.45
C GLY A 80 -13.71 4.96 6.79
N GLN A 81 -14.15 3.99 5.99
CA GLN A 81 -13.85 2.58 6.24
C GLN A 81 -12.42 2.27 5.80
N THR A 82 -11.66 1.63 6.68
CA THR A 82 -10.25 1.33 6.46
C THR A 82 -9.99 -0.14 6.16
N SER A 83 -8.93 -0.39 5.38
CA SER A 83 -8.35 -1.70 5.12
C SER A 83 -6.83 -1.59 5.09
N THR A 84 -6.15 -2.52 5.76
CA THR A 84 -4.69 -2.52 5.89
C THR A 84 -4.14 -3.84 5.39
N THR A 85 -3.05 -3.77 4.63
CA THR A 85 -2.31 -4.95 4.13
C THR A 85 -0.82 -4.67 4.22
N SER A 86 -0.02 -5.72 4.36
CA SER A 86 1.44 -5.60 4.49
C SER A 86 2.16 -6.58 3.58
N ARG A 87 3.35 -6.21 3.13
CA ARG A 87 4.23 -7.03 2.29
C ARG A 87 5.69 -6.82 2.69
N THR A 88 6.42 -7.92 2.87
CA THR A 88 7.86 -7.88 3.12
C THR A 88 8.61 -7.64 1.81
N ILE A 89 9.51 -6.66 1.83
CA ILE A 89 10.40 -6.29 0.73
C ILE A 89 11.83 -6.58 1.17
N ILE A 90 12.55 -7.36 0.36
CA ILE A 90 13.96 -7.68 0.60
C ILE A 90 14.79 -6.76 -0.30
N VAL A 91 15.54 -5.86 0.32
CA VAL A 91 16.53 -5.01 -0.36
C VAL A 91 17.85 -5.73 -0.30
N LEU A 92 18.37 -6.13 -1.46
CA LEU A 92 19.56 -6.96 -1.57
C LEU A 92 20.81 -6.13 -1.37
N THR A 93 21.84 -6.74 -0.79
CA THR A 93 23.19 -6.18 -0.88
C THR A 93 23.65 -6.19 -2.32
N ASN A 94 24.26 -5.10 -2.78
CA ASN A 94 24.91 -5.09 -4.08
C ASN A 94 26.13 -6.04 -4.03
N LEU A 95 25.99 -7.25 -4.58
CA LEU A 95 27.12 -8.15 -4.80
C LEU A 95 27.84 -7.63 -6.05
N LEU A 96 28.93 -6.87 -5.83
CA LEU A 96 29.87 -6.49 -6.89
C LEU A 96 30.58 -7.72 -7.47
#